data_AF-A0A7T6VIZ1-F1
#
_entry.id   AF-A0A7T6VIZ1-F1
#
_cell.length_a   1.000
_cell.length_b   1.000
_cell.length_c   1.000
_cell.angle_alpha   90.00
_cell.angle_beta   90.00
_cell.angle_gamma   90.00
#
_symmetry.space_group_name_H-M   'P 1'
#
loop_
_entity.id
_entity.type
_entity.pdbx_description
1 polymer ?
#
loop_
_entity_poly.entity_id
_entity_poly.type
_entity_poly.pdbx_seq_one_letter_code
_entity_poly.pdbx_strand_id
1 'polypeptide(L)'
;MNRKTRTLLGAAAIAGSTLLAGCQTGATATDARAARPADGRPVTKTVYVAPQPARCTGVAPMDCLQVRSSPAEPWSLWYAGIEGFAYQPGYQYVLEVDEYRVAQPPADGSSIRWVLKRVVERRQVS
;
A
#
# COMPACT_ATOMS: atom_id res chain seq x y z
N MET A 1 -38.80 -39.15 -18.49
CA MET A 1 -38.62 -39.78 -19.82
C MET A 1 -37.30 -39.30 -20.39
N ASN A 2 -36.21 -40.04 -20.19
CA ASN A 2 -35.77 -41.25 -20.87
C ASN A 2 -34.98 -40.99 -22.16
N ARG A 3 -33.75 -41.55 -22.15
CA ARG A 3 -32.87 -42.02 -23.24
C ARG A 3 -31.68 -41.09 -23.56
N LYS A 4 -30.45 -41.58 -23.72
CA LYS A 4 -29.89 -42.95 -23.67
C LYS A 4 -28.36 -42.83 -23.66
N THR A 5 -27.72 -43.65 -22.83
CA THR A 5 -26.29 -43.96 -22.81
C THR A 5 -25.80 -44.49 -24.15
N ARG A 6 -24.58 -44.11 -24.57
CA ARG A 6 -23.74 -44.91 -25.48
C ARG A 6 -22.27 -44.81 -25.06
N THR A 7 -21.78 -45.92 -24.53
CA THR A 7 -20.37 -46.24 -24.31
C THR A 7 -19.75 -46.68 -25.65
N LEU A 8 -18.56 -46.19 -25.98
CA LEU A 8 -17.65 -46.85 -26.93
C LEU A 8 -16.22 -46.80 -26.38
N LEU A 9 -15.64 -47.99 -26.27
CA LEU A 9 -14.22 -48.26 -26.08
C LEU A 9 -13.41 -47.74 -27.28
N GLY A 10 -12.16 -47.36 -27.04
CA GLY A 10 -11.12 -47.60 -28.06
C GLY A 10 -9.95 -46.63 -28.07
N ALA A 11 -8.76 -47.23 -27.96
CA ALA A 11 -7.43 -46.72 -28.31
C ALA A 11 -6.79 -45.69 -27.36
N ALA A 12 -5.98 -46.23 -26.44
CA ALA A 12 -4.83 -45.52 -25.92
C ALA A 12 -3.85 -45.21 -27.07
N ALA A 13 -3.54 -43.93 -27.25
CA ALA A 13 -2.34 -43.47 -27.93
C ALA A 13 -1.59 -42.58 -26.95
N ILE A 14 -0.58 -43.16 -26.30
CA ILE A 14 0.37 -42.43 -25.46
C ILE A 14 1.31 -41.71 -26.44
N ALA A 15 0.84 -40.57 -26.98
CA ALA A 15 1.71 -39.65 -27.70
C ALA A 15 2.50 -38.87 -26.65
N GLY A 16 3.74 -39.28 -26.45
CA GLY A 16 4.71 -38.54 -25.65
C GLY A 16 4.85 -37.12 -26.18
N SER A 17 4.79 -36.16 -25.27
CA SER A 17 5.26 -34.80 -25.50
C SER A 17 5.84 -34.33 -24.18
N THR A 18 7.16 -34.45 -24.11
CA THR A 18 8.10 -33.69 -23.31
C THR A 18 7.47 -32.58 -22.46
N LEU A 19 7.48 -32.80 -21.14
CA LEU A 19 7.36 -31.73 -20.15
C LEU A 19 8.56 -30.80 -20.34
N LEU A 20 8.43 -29.79 -21.21
CA LEU A 20 9.17 -28.56 -21.05
C LEU A 20 8.67 -27.97 -19.74
N ALA A 21 9.43 -28.20 -18.66
CA ALA A 21 9.35 -27.40 -17.46
C ALA A 21 9.70 -25.97 -17.87
N GLY A 22 8.68 -25.21 -18.32
CA GLY A 22 8.79 -23.78 -18.46
C GLY A 22 9.17 -23.24 -17.10
N CYS A 23 10.30 -22.53 -17.03
CA CYS A 23 10.64 -21.76 -15.85
C CYS A 23 9.44 -20.89 -15.50
N GLN A 24 8.88 -21.13 -14.31
CA GLN A 24 7.97 -20.17 -13.70
C GLN A 24 8.83 -18.92 -13.51
N THR A 25 8.79 -17.97 -14.44
CA THR A 25 9.17 -16.60 -14.12
C THR A 25 8.09 -16.14 -13.18
N GLY A 26 8.30 -16.39 -11.89
CA GLY A 26 7.53 -15.79 -10.83
C GLY A 26 7.65 -14.30 -11.06
N ALA A 27 6.61 -13.71 -11.65
CA ALA A 27 6.42 -12.30 -11.63
C ALA A 27 6.31 -11.94 -10.15
N THR A 28 7.42 -11.53 -9.55
CA THR A 28 7.40 -10.78 -8.31
C THR A 28 6.61 -9.53 -8.64
N ALA A 29 5.30 -9.57 -8.39
CA ALA A 29 4.52 -8.37 -8.21
C ALA A 29 5.31 -7.57 -7.18
N THR A 30 5.94 -6.48 -7.63
CA THR A 30 6.64 -5.56 -6.74
C THR A 30 5.56 -5.00 -5.85
N ASP A 31 5.37 -5.63 -4.70
CA ASP A 31 4.44 -5.14 -3.70
C ASP A 31 4.86 -3.71 -3.43
N ALA A 32 3.97 -2.74 -3.68
CA ALA A 32 4.26 -1.33 -3.44
C ALA A 32 4.58 -1.04 -1.96
N ARG A 33 4.43 -2.06 -1.09
CA ARG A 33 4.84 -2.07 0.31
C ARG A 33 6.22 -2.68 0.58
N ALA A 34 6.96 -3.13 -0.43
CA ALA A 34 8.28 -3.74 -0.23
C ALA A 34 9.20 -2.75 0.50
N ALA A 35 9.65 -3.14 1.70
CA ALA A 35 10.61 -2.36 2.48
C ALA A 35 11.86 -2.09 1.64
N ARG A 36 12.36 -0.85 1.67
CA ARG A 36 13.65 -0.54 1.03
C ARG A 36 14.74 -1.25 1.85
N PRO A 37 15.62 -2.05 1.22
CA PRO A 37 16.57 -2.89 1.98
C PRO A 37 17.48 -2.12 2.95
N ALA A 38 17.74 -0.83 2.68
CA ALA A 38 18.58 0.02 3.52
C ALA A 38 17.82 0.70 4.67
N ASP A 39 16.48 0.76 4.63
CA ASP A 39 15.69 1.40 5.68
C ASP A 39 15.74 0.58 6.97
N GLY A 40 15.54 1.25 8.11
CA GLY A 40 15.37 0.58 9.40
C GLY A 40 14.13 -0.32 9.44
N ARG A 41 14.07 -1.22 10.42
CA ARG A 41 12.83 -1.98 10.71
C ARG A 41 11.68 -1.00 10.95
N PRO A 42 10.51 -1.18 10.30
CA PRO A 42 9.41 -0.25 10.48
C PRO A 42 8.79 -0.38 11.88
N VAL A 43 8.26 0.74 12.36
CA VAL A 43 7.39 0.77 13.53
C VAL A 43 5.96 1.06 13.05
N THR A 44 5.04 0.13 13.26
CA THR A 44 3.62 0.38 12.96
C THR A 44 3.04 1.34 14.00
N LYS A 45 2.30 2.35 13.55
CA LYS A 45 1.55 3.27 14.42
C LYS A 45 0.21 3.67 13.83
N THR A 46 -0.68 4.08 14.72
CA THR A 46 -1.97 4.69 14.35
C THR A 46 -1.80 6.19 14.16
N VAL A 47 -2.36 6.74 13.09
CA VAL A 47 -2.35 8.18 12.81
C VAL A 47 -3.73 8.62 12.33
N TYR A 48 -4.15 9.81 12.77
CA TYR A 48 -5.37 10.46 12.33
C TYR A 48 -5.02 11.48 11.26
N VAL A 49 -5.81 11.58 10.19
CA VAL A 49 -5.63 12.57 9.10
C VAL A 49 -6.89 13.43 8.98
N ALA A 50 -6.70 14.74 8.94
CA ALA A 50 -7.80 15.72 8.90
C ALA A 50 -8.50 15.79 7.53
N PRO A 51 -9.77 16.26 7.47
CA PRO A 51 -10.54 16.39 6.24
C PRO A 51 -10.11 17.52 5.31
N GLN A 52 -9.27 18.44 5.78
CA GLN A 52 -8.68 19.51 4.96
C GLN A 52 -7.16 19.48 5.09
N PRO A 53 -6.42 19.64 3.98
CA PRO A 53 -4.99 19.91 4.06
C PRO A 53 -4.77 21.34 4.56
N ALA A 54 -3.53 21.66 4.91
CA ALA A 54 -3.13 23.02 5.27
C ALA A 54 -2.06 23.53 4.32
N ARG A 55 -2.11 24.81 3.97
CA ARG A 55 -1.08 25.45 3.17
C ARG A 55 0.23 25.43 3.94
N CYS A 56 1.31 24.99 3.30
CA CYS A 56 2.63 24.87 3.89
C CYS A 56 3.72 25.14 2.84
N THR A 57 4.97 25.22 3.28
CA THR A 57 6.13 25.39 2.38
C THR A 57 7.15 24.32 2.70
N GLY A 58 7.40 23.42 1.73
CA GLY A 58 8.56 22.52 1.73
C GLY A 58 9.69 23.15 0.92
N VAL A 59 10.15 22.46 -0.12
CA VAL A 59 11.03 23.06 -1.14
C VAL A 59 10.32 24.19 -1.91
N ALA A 60 9.00 24.09 -2.04
CA ALA A 60 8.13 25.09 -2.64
C ALA A 60 6.78 25.17 -1.91
N PRO A 61 5.97 26.23 -2.12
CA PRO A 61 4.62 26.32 -1.58
C PRO A 61 3.74 25.14 -2.04
N MET A 62 3.14 24.42 -1.09
CA MET A 62 2.36 23.21 -1.32
C MET A 62 1.25 23.04 -0.28
N ASP A 63 0.48 21.96 -0.38
CA ASP A 63 -0.52 21.59 0.62
C ASP A 63 -0.06 20.35 1.38
N CYS A 64 -0.04 20.44 2.71
CA CYS A 64 0.40 19.37 3.61
C CYS A 64 -0.79 18.68 4.25
N LEU A 65 -0.61 17.40 4.57
CA LEU A 65 -1.56 16.70 5.42
C LEU A 65 -1.51 17.28 6.83
N GLN A 66 -2.65 17.31 7.50
CA GLN A 66 -2.73 17.58 8.93
C GLN A 66 -2.95 16.25 9.65
N VAL A 67 -2.07 15.93 10.60
CA VAL A 67 -2.03 14.64 11.30
C VAL A 67 -1.94 14.80 12.81
N ARG A 68 -2.36 13.78 13.55
CA ARG A 68 -2.17 13.68 15.01
C ARG A 68 -2.07 12.22 15.44
N SER A 69 -1.43 11.95 16.58
CA SER A 69 -1.22 10.57 17.06
C SER A 69 -2.41 10.05 17.85
N SER A 70 -3.19 10.94 18.45
CA SER A 70 -4.39 10.63 19.23
C SER A 70 -5.50 11.66 19.03
N PRO A 71 -6.77 11.34 19.34
CA PRO A 71 -7.89 12.29 19.19
C PRO A 71 -7.80 13.53 20.11
N ALA A 72 -7.00 13.47 21.17
CA ALA A 72 -6.83 14.55 22.14
C ALA A 72 -5.66 15.49 21.78
N GLU A 73 -4.77 15.07 20.88
CA GLU A 73 -3.64 15.88 20.45
C GLU A 73 -4.05 16.95 19.42
N PRO A 74 -3.34 18.10 19.40
CA PRO A 74 -3.50 19.09 18.36
C PRO A 74 -3.03 18.54 17.01
N TRP A 75 -3.58 19.11 15.93
CA TRP A 75 -3.13 18.81 14.57
C TRP A 75 -1.72 19.34 14.33
N SER A 76 -0.92 18.55 13.62
CA SER A 76 0.44 18.89 13.19
C SER A 76 0.57 18.70 11.68
N LEU A 77 1.48 19.45 11.04
CA LEU A 77 1.71 19.33 9.61
C LEU A 77 2.56 18.10 9.28
N TRP A 78 2.16 17.35 8.26
CA TRP A 78 2.92 16.27 7.67
C TRP A 78 3.21 16.57 6.20
N TYR A 79 4.49 16.81 5.92
CA TYR A 79 4.98 17.32 4.65
C TYR A 79 5.28 16.23 3.63
N ALA A 80 5.71 15.05 4.09
CA ALA A 80 6.27 14.00 3.22
C ALA A 80 5.23 13.13 2.52
N GLY A 81 3.94 13.29 2.82
CA GLY A 81 2.87 12.42 2.32
C GLY A 81 2.96 10.98 2.88
N ILE A 82 2.02 10.13 2.49
CA ILE A 82 1.97 8.73 2.95
C ILE A 82 1.94 7.84 1.71
N GLU A 83 2.97 7.02 1.52
CA GLU A 83 3.08 6.15 0.35
C GLU A 83 1.92 5.15 0.32
N GLY A 84 1.25 5.03 -0.82
CA GLY A 84 0.06 4.18 -0.99
C GLY A 84 -1.23 4.76 -0.42
N PHE A 85 -1.22 5.98 0.13
CA PHE A 85 -2.43 6.66 0.60
C PHE A 85 -2.89 7.74 -0.39
N ALA A 86 -4.06 7.52 -1.00
CA ALA A 86 -4.72 8.51 -1.84
C ALA A 86 -5.68 9.36 -0.99
N TYR A 87 -5.18 10.50 -0.51
CA TYR A 87 -5.97 11.46 0.26
C TYR A 87 -7.16 12.01 -0.56
N GLN A 88 -8.32 12.15 0.08
CA GLN A 88 -9.48 12.82 -0.50
C GLN A 88 -9.97 13.91 0.47
N PRO A 89 -10.07 15.17 0.04
CA PRO A 89 -10.67 16.24 0.83
C PRO A 89 -12.10 15.88 1.28
N GLY A 90 -12.50 16.38 2.46
CA GLY A 90 -13.81 16.12 3.05
C GLY A 90 -13.90 14.81 3.84
N TYR A 91 -12.82 14.04 3.96
CA TYR A 91 -12.78 12.81 4.77
C TYR A 91 -11.77 12.91 5.91
N GLN A 92 -12.20 12.54 7.11
CA GLN A 92 -11.28 12.24 8.20
C GLN A 92 -10.91 10.76 8.15
N TYR A 93 -9.64 10.46 8.42
CA TYR A 93 -9.12 9.10 8.41
C TYR A 93 -8.50 8.71 9.74
N VAL A 94 -8.60 7.41 10.05
CA VAL A 94 -7.72 6.73 10.99
C VAL A 94 -6.94 5.70 10.18
N LEU A 95 -5.62 5.78 10.20
CA LEU A 95 -4.73 4.95 9.41
C LEU A 95 -3.80 4.16 10.34
N GLU A 96 -3.45 2.95 9.96
CA GLU A 96 -2.21 2.34 10.41
C GLU A 96 -1.15 2.56 9.33
N VAL A 97 -0.01 3.09 9.76
CA VAL A 97 1.15 3.33 8.90
C VAL A 97 2.36 2.60 9.45
N ASP A 98 3.19 2.11 8.55
CA ASP A 98 4.54 1.65 8.88
C ASP A 98 5.50 2.83 8.71
N GLU A 99 6.08 3.26 9.82
CA GLU A 99 7.11 4.30 9.83
C GLU A 99 8.50 3.69 9.65
N TYR A 100 9.20 4.11 8.61
CA TYR A 100 10.57 3.75 8.33
C TYR A 100 11.50 4.92 8.63
N ARG A 101 12.64 4.62 9.26
CA ARG A 101 13.80 5.50 9.23
C ARG A 101 14.54 5.29 7.92
N VAL A 102 14.61 6.33 7.11
CA VAL A 102 15.29 6.30 5.81
C VAL A 102 16.80 6.35 6.01
N ALA A 103 17.53 5.39 5.45
CA ALA A 103 18.98 5.45 5.43
C ALA A 103 19.45 6.46 4.39
N GLN A 104 20.40 7.33 4.78
CA GLN A 104 21.00 8.35 3.90
C GLN A 104 19.93 9.20 3.17
N PRO A 105 19.07 9.94 3.91
CA PRO A 105 18.04 10.76 3.28
C PRO A 105 18.69 11.82 2.37
N PRO A 106 17.99 12.27 1.31
CA PRO A 106 18.40 13.46 0.56
C PRO A 106 18.62 14.66 1.50
N ALA A 107 19.49 15.59 1.14
CA ALA A 107 19.83 16.74 1.98
C ALA A 107 18.58 17.52 2.46
N ASP A 108 17.59 17.69 1.59
CA ASP A 108 16.32 18.37 1.86
C ASP A 108 15.14 17.40 2.04
N GLY A 109 15.44 16.10 2.21
CA GLY A 109 14.46 15.03 2.33
C GLY A 109 14.19 14.66 3.79
N SER A 110 12.98 14.19 4.05
CA SER A 110 12.63 13.62 5.37
C SER A 110 13.46 12.38 5.67
N SER A 111 13.99 12.27 6.90
CA SER A 111 14.57 11.04 7.43
C SER A 111 13.51 10.00 7.84
N ILE A 112 12.23 10.37 7.73
CA ILE A 112 11.07 9.56 8.07
C ILE A 112 10.21 9.34 6.82
N ARG A 113 9.80 8.09 6.60
CA ARG A 113 8.92 7.68 5.51
C ARG A 113 7.75 6.88 6.05
N TRP A 114 6.53 7.27 5.70
CA TRP A 114 5.32 6.54 6.09
C TRP A 114 4.75 5.78 4.90
N VAL A 115 4.49 4.49 5.10
CA VAL A 115 3.80 3.64 4.13
C VAL A 115 2.45 3.24 4.70
N LEU A 116 1.39 3.34 3.91
CA LEU A 116 0.08 2.91 4.31
C LEU A 116 0.06 1.39 4.51
N LYS A 117 -0.10 0.98 5.77
CA LYS A 117 -0.40 -0.42 6.09
C LYS A 117 -1.86 -0.71 5.76
N ARG A 118 -2.78 0.05 6.38
CA ARG A 118 -4.23 -0.04 6.11
C ARG A 118 -4.99 1.21 6.55
N VAL A 119 -6.15 1.42 5.95
CA VAL A 119 -7.16 2.36 6.45
C VAL A 119 -7.96 1.67 7.54
N VAL A 120 -7.93 2.21 8.76
CA VAL A 120 -8.73 1.70 9.90
C VAL A 120 -10.14 2.25 9.82
N GLU A 121 -10.27 3.55 9.55
CA GLU A 121 -11.55 4.23 9.44
C GLU A 121 -11.45 5.34 8.37
N ARG A 122 -12.55 5.56 7.65
CA ARG A 122 -12.76 6.72 6.78
C ARG A 122 -14.17 7.26 7.05
N ARG A 123 -14.26 8.54 7.39
CA ARG A 123 -15.52 9.21 7.70
C ARG A 123 -15.65 10.51 6.92
N GLN A 124 -16.75 10.68 6.20
CA GLN A 124 -17.04 11.95 5.52
C GLN A 124 -17.43 13.00 6.55
N VAL A 125 -16.90 14.21 6.41
CA VAL A 125 -17.25 15.37 7.20
C VAL A 125 -18.11 16.25 6.30
N SER A 126 -19.38 16.38 6.69
CA SER A 126 -20.40 17.21 6.02
C SER A 126 -20.44 18.61 6.61
#